data_AF-A0AAW9F1M7-F1
#
_entry.id   AF-A0AAW9F1M7-F1
#
_cell.length_a   1.000
_cell.length_b   1.000
_cell.length_c   1.000
_cell.angle_alpha   90.00
_cell.angle_beta   90.00
_cell.angle_gamma   90.00
#
_symmetry.space_group_name_H-M   'P 1'
#
loop_
_entity.id
_entity.type
_entity.pdbx_description
1 polymer ?
#
loop_
_entity_poly.entity_id
_entity_poly.type
_entity_poly.pdbx_seq_one_letter_code
_entity_poly.pdbx_strand_id
1 'polypeptide(L)'
;MRKTVLVQAIACALLSSAAQAAVKVEDKTFNTAANMLAYTEFELSGEPLAEALGLDLDVLDANRADEPTPFDFAAGIESYEYSEEAMYALNYQSGMGPHLVNGPQNQARGGTLADLGKRVLAMAEAVGFPADEIPQGMYPLSLPYASANPEFAQAVNATPVNGDQITIKTAKGNEKSVKTQVPAYFRDYATLRWSGSDNLLVPAAVGGILLKEVMWSQDFLGGMHVAETDEEVEAASATMDQDSKHKLGVSAADGFNGMMLTEQSIDKLAILQGQLGFDGKTLGAKITPHYDPAKGDDYFPHQVKVTE
;
A
#
# COMPACT_ATOMS: atom_id res chain seq x y z
N MET A 1 -2.92 -31.98 51.60
CA MET A 1 -1.97 -31.53 50.55
C MET A 1 -1.29 -30.27 51.03
N ARG A 2 0.06 -30.25 51.08
CA ARG A 2 0.85 -29.23 51.77
C ARG A 2 0.95 -27.95 50.93
N LYS A 3 0.85 -26.79 51.59
CA LYS A 3 0.99 -25.42 51.05
C LYS A 3 2.29 -25.15 50.27
N THR A 4 3.23 -26.09 50.27
CA THR A 4 4.52 -26.02 49.56
C THR A 4 4.43 -26.24 48.04
N VAL A 5 3.39 -26.91 47.53
CA VAL A 5 3.26 -27.16 46.07
C VAL A 5 2.76 -25.90 45.33
N LEU A 6 1.95 -25.06 45.97
CA LEU A 6 1.40 -23.84 45.36
C LEU A 6 2.46 -22.74 45.19
N VAL A 7 3.46 -22.68 46.08
CA VAL A 7 4.53 -21.68 46.04
C VAL A 7 5.56 -21.98 44.94
N GLN A 8 5.75 -23.25 44.57
CA GLN A 8 6.62 -23.63 43.45
C GLN A 8 6.00 -23.32 42.08
N ALA A 9 4.67 -23.37 41.94
CA ALA A 9 3.98 -22.99 40.70
C ALA A 9 4.08 -21.48 40.41
N ILE A 10 4.06 -20.63 41.45
CA ILE A 10 4.21 -19.18 41.31
C ILE A 10 5.68 -18.79 41.05
N ALA A 11 6.65 -19.53 41.59
CA ALA A 11 8.07 -19.30 41.31
C ALA A 11 8.48 -19.68 39.88
N CYS A 12 7.84 -20.67 39.24
CA CYS A 12 8.08 -20.99 37.83
C CYS A 12 7.42 -19.99 36.86
N ALA A 13 6.36 -19.29 37.28
CA ALA A 13 5.75 -18.20 36.49
C ALA A 13 6.57 -16.89 36.56
N LEU A 14 7.52 -16.77 37.49
CA LEU A 14 8.42 -15.61 37.63
C LEU A 14 9.77 -15.80 36.93
N LEU A 15 10.00 -16.97 36.32
CA LEU A 15 11.20 -17.27 35.51
C LEU A 15 10.97 -17.13 34.01
N SER A 16 9.81 -16.62 33.58
CA SER A 16 9.68 -15.98 32.27
C SER A 16 10.34 -14.60 32.30
N SER A 17 11.57 -14.51 32.79
CA SER A 17 12.51 -13.58 32.19
C SER A 17 12.54 -13.98 30.72
N ALA A 18 11.93 -13.16 29.86
CA ALA A 18 11.98 -13.32 28.42
C ALA A 18 13.43 -13.62 28.05
N ALA A 19 13.74 -14.90 27.82
CA ALA A 19 14.91 -15.25 27.06
C ALA A 19 14.68 -14.51 25.76
N GLN A 20 15.48 -13.46 25.51
CA GLN A 20 15.53 -12.86 24.19
C GLN A 20 15.92 -13.99 23.26
N ALA A 21 14.92 -14.61 22.64
CA ALA A 21 15.14 -15.57 21.60
C ALA A 21 15.97 -14.81 20.58
N ALA A 22 17.21 -15.27 20.36
CA ALA A 22 18.02 -14.75 19.28
C ALA A 22 17.34 -15.22 17.99
N VAL A 23 16.43 -14.40 17.47
CA VAL A 23 15.75 -14.64 16.20
C VAL A 23 16.71 -14.23 15.10
N LYS A 24 16.94 -15.12 14.13
CA LYS A 24 17.72 -14.87 12.94
C LYS A 24 16.80 -14.90 11.73
N VAL A 25 16.87 -13.88 10.88
CA VAL A 25 16.20 -13.87 9.59
C VAL A 25 16.97 -14.82 8.65
N GLU A 26 16.33 -15.92 8.26
CA GLU A 26 16.92 -16.90 7.34
C GLU A 26 16.56 -16.62 5.87
N ASP A 27 15.41 -16.00 5.64
CA ASP A 27 14.94 -15.60 4.31
C ASP A 27 14.41 -14.17 4.37
N LYS A 28 14.87 -13.34 3.44
CA LYS A 28 14.47 -11.93 3.30
C LYS A 28 13.60 -11.72 2.07
N THR A 29 13.40 -12.73 1.24
CA THR A 29 12.67 -12.60 -0.02
C THR A 29 11.25 -12.10 0.24
N PHE A 30 10.94 -10.98 -0.38
CA PHE A 30 9.58 -10.48 -0.44
C PHE A 30 8.81 -11.30 -1.46
N ASN A 31 7.72 -11.95 -1.04
CA ASN A 31 6.79 -12.64 -1.91
C ASN A 31 5.52 -11.80 -2.07
N THR A 32 5.26 -11.29 -3.26
CA THR A 32 4.16 -10.36 -3.49
C THR A 32 2.81 -10.94 -3.10
N ALA A 33 2.50 -12.16 -3.53
CA ALA A 33 1.19 -12.76 -3.28
C ALA A 33 0.95 -12.96 -1.77
N ALA A 34 1.93 -13.52 -1.06
CA ALA A 34 1.81 -13.79 0.36
C ALA A 34 1.76 -12.50 1.20
N ASN A 35 2.61 -11.52 0.85
CA ASN A 35 2.66 -10.25 1.57
C ASN A 35 1.39 -9.43 1.30
N MET A 36 0.92 -9.31 0.06
CA MET A 36 -0.31 -8.58 -0.23
C MET A 36 -1.53 -9.22 0.46
N LEU A 37 -1.61 -10.56 0.50
CA LEU A 37 -2.64 -11.22 1.28
C LEU A 37 -2.56 -10.83 2.76
N ALA A 38 -1.37 -10.92 3.37
CA ALA A 38 -1.19 -10.56 4.78
C ALA A 38 -1.53 -9.09 5.06
N TYR A 39 -1.10 -8.16 4.20
CA TYR A 39 -1.39 -6.74 4.33
C TYR A 39 -2.85 -6.39 4.07
N THR A 40 -3.57 -7.16 3.27
CA THR A 40 -5.03 -7.03 3.16
C THR A 40 -5.71 -7.51 4.44
N GLU A 41 -5.25 -8.61 5.03
CA GLU A 41 -5.82 -9.09 6.29
C GLU A 41 -5.54 -8.12 7.45
N PHE A 42 -4.36 -7.47 7.50
CA PHE A 42 -4.10 -6.43 8.49
C PHE A 42 -5.11 -5.30 8.40
N GLU A 43 -5.44 -4.85 7.20
CA GLU A 43 -6.51 -3.86 6.99
C GLU A 43 -7.85 -4.37 7.52
N LEU A 44 -8.35 -5.46 6.95
CA LEU A 44 -9.72 -5.93 7.20
C LEU A 44 -9.96 -6.41 8.64
N SER A 45 -8.91 -6.91 9.29
CA SER A 45 -8.95 -7.35 10.69
C SER A 45 -8.50 -6.28 11.70
N GLY A 46 -8.12 -5.11 11.21
CA GLY A 46 -7.71 -3.96 11.98
C GLY A 46 -8.87 -3.03 12.28
N GLU A 47 -8.86 -1.88 11.62
CA GLU A 47 -9.82 -0.79 11.83
C GLU A 47 -11.27 -1.22 11.62
N PRO A 48 -11.66 -1.84 10.49
CA PRO A 48 -13.05 -2.26 10.27
C PRO A 48 -13.55 -3.26 11.32
N LEU A 49 -12.67 -4.12 11.85
CA LEU A 49 -13.03 -5.02 12.95
C LEU A 49 -13.20 -4.24 14.26
N ALA A 50 -12.28 -3.33 14.57
CA ALA A 50 -12.34 -2.53 15.78
C ALA A 50 -13.60 -1.65 15.83
N GLU A 51 -13.93 -0.97 14.73
CA GLU A 51 -15.17 -0.20 14.60
C GLU A 51 -16.42 -1.09 14.71
N ALA A 52 -16.41 -2.27 14.07
CA ALA A 52 -17.52 -3.23 14.16
C ALA A 52 -17.73 -3.76 15.61
N LEU A 53 -16.69 -3.75 16.43
CA LEU A 53 -16.77 -4.04 17.87
C LEU A 53 -17.28 -2.86 18.70
N GLY A 54 -17.51 -1.70 18.08
CA GLY A 54 -18.02 -0.47 18.69
C GLY A 54 -16.93 0.40 19.31
N LEU A 55 -15.69 0.25 18.86
CA LEU A 55 -14.59 1.13 19.26
C LEU A 55 -14.64 2.42 18.44
N ASP A 56 -14.31 3.52 19.10
CA ASP A 56 -14.21 4.85 18.51
C ASP A 56 -12.74 5.09 18.18
N LEU A 57 -12.37 5.02 16.90
CA LEU A 57 -10.98 5.15 16.46
C LEU A 57 -10.57 6.63 16.29
N ASP A 58 -11.52 7.57 16.24
CA ASP A 58 -11.25 9.01 16.14
C ASP A 58 -10.50 9.56 17.36
N VAL A 59 -10.50 8.81 18.48
CA VAL A 59 -9.78 9.16 19.71
C VAL A 59 -8.30 8.77 19.66
N LEU A 60 -7.87 8.02 18.65
CA LEU A 60 -6.50 7.58 18.51
C LEU A 60 -5.58 8.75 18.15
N ASP A 61 -4.37 8.73 18.72
CA ASP A 61 -3.30 9.65 18.39
C ASP A 61 -2.05 8.84 18.10
N ALA A 62 -1.54 8.90 16.87
CA ALA A 62 -0.33 8.20 16.45
C ALA A 62 0.89 8.53 17.32
N ASN A 63 0.90 9.66 18.03
CA ASN A 63 1.96 10.06 18.95
C ASN A 63 1.82 9.42 20.35
N ARG A 64 0.69 8.75 20.63
CA ARG A 64 0.36 8.16 21.92
C ARG A 64 0.15 6.66 21.81
N ALA A 65 1.26 5.94 21.68
CA ALA A 65 1.25 4.49 21.59
C ALA A 65 0.48 3.84 22.75
N ASP A 66 -0.27 2.79 22.42
CA ASP A 66 -1.10 1.99 23.32
C ASP A 66 -2.25 2.72 24.02
N GLU A 67 -2.66 3.89 23.51
CA GLU A 67 -3.84 4.61 23.99
C GLU A 67 -4.98 4.62 22.96
N PRO A 68 -6.26 4.48 23.39
CA PRO A 68 -6.70 4.30 24.78
C PRO A 68 -6.36 2.91 25.35
N THR A 69 -6.21 1.89 24.51
CA THR A 69 -5.60 0.61 24.87
C THR A 69 -4.61 0.14 23.79
N PRO A 70 -3.72 -0.81 24.13
CA PRO A 70 -2.85 -1.45 23.13
C PRO A 70 -3.61 -2.10 21.97
N PHE A 71 -4.82 -2.61 22.23
CA PHE A 71 -5.64 -3.21 21.18
C PHE A 71 -6.14 -2.15 20.20
N ASP A 72 -6.68 -1.04 20.70
CA ASP A 72 -7.22 0.03 19.85
C ASP A 72 -6.10 0.65 19.00
N PHE A 73 -4.93 0.89 19.59
CA PHE A 73 -3.78 1.45 18.86
C PHE A 73 -3.26 0.49 17.78
N ALA A 74 -3.12 -0.80 18.10
CA ALA A 74 -2.64 -1.79 17.13
C ALA A 74 -3.67 -2.06 16.02
N ALA A 75 -4.96 -2.12 16.38
CA ALA A 75 -6.03 -2.38 15.43
C ALA A 75 -6.34 -1.16 14.56
N GLY A 76 -6.31 0.06 15.09
CA GLY A 76 -6.59 1.28 14.32
C GLY A 76 -5.35 1.84 13.60
N ILE A 77 -4.27 2.15 14.32
CA ILE A 77 -3.10 2.82 13.72
C ILE A 77 -2.14 1.83 13.09
N GLU A 78 -1.62 0.86 13.85
CA GLU A 78 -0.52 0.02 13.32
C GLU A 78 -0.98 -0.83 12.13
N SER A 79 -2.19 -1.40 12.20
CA SER A 79 -2.70 -2.27 11.14
C SER A 79 -2.89 -1.52 9.81
N TYR A 80 -3.44 -0.31 9.87
CA TYR A 80 -3.67 0.61 8.76
C TYR A 80 -2.33 1.00 8.14
N GLU A 81 -1.39 1.49 8.95
CA GLU A 81 -0.07 1.93 8.51
C GLU A 81 0.74 0.77 7.88
N TYR A 82 0.74 -0.41 8.50
CA TYR A 82 1.40 -1.59 7.93
C TYR A 82 0.78 -2.05 6.62
N SER A 83 -0.53 -1.89 6.48
CA SER A 83 -1.27 -2.19 5.27
C SER A 83 -0.89 -1.19 4.17
N GLU A 84 -1.05 0.10 4.43
CA GLU A 84 -0.92 1.18 3.47
C GLU A 84 0.53 1.35 2.98
N GLU A 85 1.48 1.50 3.90
CA GLU A 85 2.88 1.79 3.57
C GLU A 85 3.51 0.65 2.76
N ALA A 86 3.13 -0.59 3.05
CA ALA A 86 3.62 -1.73 2.30
C ALA A 86 3.11 -1.76 0.84
N MET A 87 1.89 -1.24 0.61
CA MET A 87 1.38 -1.04 -0.74
C MET A 87 2.16 0.05 -1.45
N TYR A 88 2.43 1.21 -0.82
CA TYR A 88 3.24 2.26 -1.41
C TYR A 88 4.67 1.82 -1.73
N ALA A 89 5.28 1.08 -0.81
CA ALA A 89 6.60 0.50 -1.00
C ALA A 89 6.64 -0.36 -2.27
N LEU A 90 5.63 -1.21 -2.49
CA LEU A 90 5.53 -1.99 -3.72
C LEU A 90 5.20 -1.11 -4.94
N ASN A 91 4.09 -0.39 -4.90
CA ASN A 91 3.49 0.27 -6.06
C ASN A 91 4.30 1.44 -6.61
N TYR A 92 5.00 2.18 -5.75
CA TYR A 92 5.65 3.45 -6.11
C TYR A 92 7.16 3.42 -5.96
N GLN A 93 7.69 2.58 -5.05
CA GLN A 93 9.08 2.69 -4.61
C GLN A 93 9.95 1.51 -5.06
N SER A 94 9.42 0.30 -5.07
CA SER A 94 10.20 -0.94 -5.20
C SER A 94 10.92 -1.07 -6.55
N GLY A 95 10.30 -0.61 -7.64
CA GLY A 95 10.74 -0.95 -9.00
C GLY A 95 10.56 -2.42 -9.37
N MET A 96 9.74 -3.16 -8.61
CA MET A 96 9.59 -4.61 -8.73
C MET A 96 8.55 -5.00 -9.79
N GLY A 97 8.76 -4.56 -11.03
CA GLY A 97 7.85 -4.86 -12.14
C GLY A 97 7.96 -3.87 -13.29
N PRO A 98 7.26 -4.12 -14.42
CA PRO A 98 7.22 -3.16 -15.51
C PRO A 98 6.60 -1.84 -15.06
N HIS A 99 7.24 -0.73 -15.44
CA HIS A 99 6.72 0.62 -15.16
C HIS A 99 5.41 0.89 -15.92
N LEU A 100 4.46 1.54 -15.25
CA LEU A 100 3.17 2.03 -15.79
C LEU A 100 3.27 2.87 -17.07
N VAL A 101 4.43 3.50 -17.35
CA VAL A 101 4.64 4.25 -18.59
C VAL A 101 4.47 3.35 -19.82
N ASN A 102 4.77 2.06 -19.69
CA ASN A 102 4.64 1.07 -20.74
C ASN A 102 3.23 0.46 -20.82
N GLY A 103 2.35 0.82 -19.89
CA GLY A 103 1.00 0.28 -19.78
C GLY A 103 0.07 0.69 -20.94
N PRO A 104 -0.93 -0.14 -21.30
CA PRO A 104 -1.85 0.12 -22.41
C PRO A 104 -2.54 1.49 -22.34
N GLN A 105 -2.89 1.97 -21.14
CA GLN A 105 -3.57 3.27 -21.03
C GLN A 105 -2.63 4.43 -21.36
N ASN A 106 -1.36 4.34 -20.97
CA ASN A 106 -0.39 5.36 -21.34
C ASN A 106 -0.03 5.29 -22.83
N GLN A 107 0.05 4.09 -23.41
CA GLN A 107 0.26 3.91 -24.85
C GLN A 107 -0.83 4.61 -25.67
N ALA A 108 -2.10 4.53 -25.26
CA ALA A 108 -3.19 5.25 -25.91
C ALA A 108 -3.07 6.79 -25.81
N ARG A 109 -2.30 7.31 -24.84
CA ARG A 109 -2.03 8.73 -24.63
C ARG A 109 -0.71 9.23 -25.26
N GLY A 110 0.05 8.34 -25.92
CA GLY A 110 1.31 8.67 -26.58
C GLY A 110 2.50 7.81 -26.15
N GLY A 111 2.39 7.11 -25.01
CA GLY A 111 3.35 6.08 -24.59
C GLY A 111 4.67 6.60 -24.02
N THR A 112 4.83 7.91 -23.80
CA THR A 112 6.05 8.49 -23.23
C THR A 112 5.93 8.77 -21.73
N LEU A 113 7.06 8.96 -21.05
CA LEU A 113 7.08 9.46 -19.67
C LEU A 113 6.43 10.84 -19.55
N ALA A 114 6.55 11.68 -20.58
CA ALA A 114 5.92 13.00 -20.58
C ALA A 114 4.39 12.90 -20.63
N ASP A 115 3.85 11.92 -21.36
CA ASP A 115 2.39 11.69 -21.43
C ASP A 115 1.85 11.11 -20.12
N LEU A 116 2.61 10.22 -19.47
CA LEU A 116 2.29 9.78 -18.12
C LEU A 116 2.33 10.95 -17.13
N GLY A 117 3.37 11.80 -17.20
CA GLY A 117 3.50 12.99 -16.35
C GLY A 117 2.31 13.94 -16.48
N LYS A 118 1.83 14.21 -17.70
CA LYS A 118 0.60 15.00 -17.92
C LYS A 118 -0.62 14.37 -17.25
N ARG A 119 -0.75 13.04 -17.31
CA ARG A 119 -1.85 12.31 -16.65
C ARG A 119 -1.77 12.45 -15.14
N VAL A 120 -0.59 12.26 -14.55
CA VAL A 120 -0.37 12.42 -13.10
C VAL A 120 -0.73 13.83 -12.64
N LEU A 121 -0.30 14.87 -13.36
CA LEU A 121 -0.67 16.26 -13.06
C LEU A 121 -2.18 16.49 -13.16
N ALA A 122 -2.84 15.93 -14.17
CA ALA A 122 -4.29 16.06 -14.31
C ALA A 122 -5.06 15.36 -13.18
N MET A 123 -4.54 14.22 -12.67
CA MET A 123 -5.14 13.55 -11.50
C MET A 123 -4.94 14.36 -10.23
N ALA A 124 -3.75 14.92 -10.01
CA ALA A 124 -3.47 15.80 -8.89
C ALA A 124 -4.37 17.05 -8.90
N GLU A 125 -4.52 17.71 -10.05
CA GLU A 125 -5.41 18.87 -10.20
C GLU A 125 -6.89 18.54 -9.90
N ALA A 126 -7.35 17.36 -10.31
CA ALA A 126 -8.73 16.91 -10.08
C ALA A 126 -9.09 16.83 -8.60
N VAL A 127 -8.13 16.44 -7.76
CA VAL A 127 -8.29 16.26 -6.31
C VAL A 127 -7.66 17.40 -5.49
N GLY A 128 -7.16 18.45 -6.14
CA GLY A 128 -6.57 19.60 -5.43
C GLY A 128 -5.16 19.37 -4.87
N PHE A 129 -4.49 18.26 -5.22
CA PHE A 129 -3.16 17.96 -4.73
C PHE A 129 -2.08 18.85 -5.39
N PRO A 130 -1.21 19.53 -4.63
CA PRO A 130 -0.21 20.42 -5.20
C PRO A 130 0.82 19.69 -6.08
N ALA A 131 1.12 20.25 -7.25
CA ALA A 131 2.02 19.60 -8.21
C ALA A 131 3.48 19.50 -7.72
N ASP A 132 3.92 20.43 -6.87
CA ASP A 132 5.24 20.42 -6.22
C ASP A 132 5.34 19.44 -5.05
N GLU A 133 4.20 18.91 -4.61
CA GLU A 133 4.10 17.88 -3.58
C GLU A 133 4.12 16.45 -4.14
N ILE A 134 3.91 16.28 -5.45
CA ILE A 134 4.02 14.98 -6.11
C ILE A 134 5.43 14.40 -5.94
N PRO A 135 5.56 13.16 -5.39
CA PRO A 135 6.87 12.56 -5.19
C PRO A 135 7.67 12.44 -6.49
N GLN A 136 8.90 12.95 -6.45
CA GLN A 136 9.89 12.76 -7.49
C GLN A 136 10.41 11.34 -7.48
N GLY A 137 10.92 10.88 -8.62
CA GLY A 137 11.52 9.55 -8.72
C GLY A 137 10.54 8.41 -8.40
N MET A 138 9.22 8.66 -8.45
CA MET A 138 8.22 7.61 -8.32
C MET A 138 8.33 6.61 -9.48
N TYR A 139 8.10 5.33 -9.19
CA TYR A 139 8.04 4.24 -10.16
C TYR A 139 6.71 3.52 -10.03
N PRO A 140 5.62 4.09 -10.56
CA PRO A 140 4.32 3.43 -10.53
C PRO A 140 4.39 2.13 -11.33
N LEU A 141 4.09 1.01 -10.68
CA LEU A 141 4.07 -0.31 -11.31
C LEU A 141 2.82 -0.49 -12.18
N SER A 142 3.02 -1.11 -13.35
CA SER A 142 1.94 -1.69 -14.14
C SER A 142 1.56 -3.06 -13.55
N LEU A 143 2.51 -4.00 -13.48
CA LEU A 143 2.32 -5.33 -12.87
C LEU A 143 3.46 -5.62 -11.89
N PRO A 144 3.22 -6.23 -10.72
CA PRO A 144 4.31 -6.63 -9.85
C PRO A 144 4.93 -7.96 -10.30
N TYR A 145 6.24 -8.11 -10.07
CA TYR A 145 6.88 -9.42 -10.09
C TYR A 145 6.44 -10.28 -8.90
N ALA A 146 6.73 -11.58 -8.95
CA ALA A 146 6.32 -12.52 -7.92
C ALA A 146 7.17 -12.38 -6.65
N SER A 147 8.45 -12.04 -6.80
CA SER A 147 9.35 -11.82 -5.67
C SER A 147 10.55 -10.93 -5.97
N ALA A 148 11.13 -10.36 -4.90
CA ALA A 148 12.42 -9.67 -4.91
C ALA A 148 13.11 -9.69 -3.54
N ASN A 149 14.34 -9.17 -3.46
CA ASN A 149 14.96 -8.80 -2.20
C ASN A 149 14.54 -7.36 -1.82
N PRO A 150 13.78 -7.15 -0.72
CA PRO A 150 13.30 -5.84 -0.31
C PRO A 150 14.41 -4.91 0.20
N GLU A 151 15.66 -5.38 0.30
CA GLU A 151 16.80 -4.51 0.55
C GLU A 151 17.03 -3.53 -0.60
N PHE A 152 17.28 -2.27 -0.24
CA PHE A 152 17.52 -1.21 -1.20
C PHE A 152 18.75 -1.50 -2.08
N ALA A 153 18.59 -1.34 -3.39
CA ALA A 153 19.64 -1.55 -4.38
C ALA A 153 20.79 -0.54 -4.27
N GLN A 154 20.58 0.54 -3.53
CA GLN A 154 21.56 1.59 -3.26
C GLN A 154 21.36 2.20 -1.88
N ALA A 155 22.30 3.07 -1.48
CA ALA A 155 22.15 3.82 -0.24
C ALA A 155 20.96 4.78 -0.33
N VAL A 156 20.08 4.72 0.67
CA VAL A 156 18.91 5.59 0.77
C VAL A 156 19.34 7.03 1.08
N ASN A 157 18.76 7.99 0.37
CA ASN A 157 18.95 9.41 0.65
C ASN A 157 18.13 9.85 1.88
N ALA A 158 18.64 9.52 3.07
CA ALA A 158 18.04 9.89 4.35
C ALA A 158 18.47 11.30 4.83
N THR A 159 18.92 12.18 3.93
CA THR A 159 19.31 13.55 4.28
C THR A 159 18.10 14.29 4.86
N PRO A 160 18.16 14.88 6.06
CA PRO A 160 17.02 15.59 6.64
C PRO A 160 16.71 16.85 5.83
N VAL A 161 15.46 17.00 5.39
CA VAL A 161 14.97 18.18 4.66
C VAL A 161 14.00 19.02 5.49
N ASN A 162 13.36 18.40 6.48
CA ASN A 162 12.53 19.09 7.46
C ASN A 162 12.56 18.31 8.78
N GLY A 163 11.87 18.80 9.81
CA GLY A 163 11.68 18.10 11.06
C GLY A 163 11.08 19.02 12.11
N ASP A 164 10.39 18.40 13.06
CA ASP A 164 9.68 19.10 14.11
C ASP A 164 10.12 18.59 15.49
N GLN A 165 9.56 19.22 16.52
CA GLN A 165 9.67 18.74 17.89
C GLN A 165 8.29 18.35 18.37
N ILE A 166 8.08 17.05 18.59
CA ILE A 166 6.80 16.50 19.05
C ILE A 166 6.97 15.86 20.42
N THR A 167 5.88 15.78 21.17
CA THR A 167 5.82 14.99 22.41
C THR A 167 5.16 13.67 22.07
N ILE A 168 5.84 12.58 22.39
CA ILE A 168 5.30 11.23 22.18
C ILE A 168 5.19 10.50 23.51
N LYS A 169 4.20 9.61 23.60
CA LYS A 169 4.18 8.55 24.60
C LYS A 169 4.64 7.25 23.95
N THR A 170 5.69 6.66 24.50
CA THR A 170 6.23 5.37 24.03
C THR A 170 5.35 4.21 24.48
N ALA A 171 5.45 3.05 23.82
CA ALA A 171 4.84 1.79 24.25
C ALA A 171 5.27 1.32 25.67
N LYS A 172 6.28 1.96 26.28
CA LYS A 172 6.67 1.75 27.69
C LYS A 172 5.96 2.70 28.66
N GLY A 173 5.00 3.49 28.18
CA GLY A 173 4.26 4.49 28.93
C GLY A 173 5.00 5.79 29.22
N ASN A 174 6.25 5.95 28.77
CA ASN A 174 7.04 7.16 29.03
C ASN A 174 6.73 8.26 28.02
N GLU A 175 6.45 9.46 28.52
CA GLU A 175 6.41 10.67 27.70
C GLU A 175 7.81 11.23 27.45
N LYS A 176 8.08 11.65 26.22
CA LYS A 176 9.33 12.32 25.86
C LYS A 176 9.12 13.26 24.69
N SER A 177 9.85 14.36 24.69
CA SER A 177 9.96 15.23 23.53
C SER A 177 11.06 14.70 22.60
N VAL A 178 10.73 14.47 21.33
CA VAL A 178 11.64 13.97 20.31
C VAL A 178 11.72 14.97 19.17
N LYS A 179 12.92 15.09 18.59
CA LYS A 179 13.11 15.80 17.33
C LYS A 179 12.90 14.81 16.19
N THR A 180 11.91 15.04 15.36
CA THR A 180 11.67 14.26 14.14
C THR A 180 12.58 14.75 13.03
N GLN A 181 12.78 13.90 12.03
CA GLN A 181 13.48 14.25 10.80
C GLN A 181 12.63 13.74 9.66
N VAL A 182 12.26 14.64 8.75
CA VAL A 182 11.68 14.29 7.47
C VAL A 182 12.86 14.07 6.52
N PRO A 183 13.07 12.83 6.05
CA PRO A 183 14.18 12.52 5.15
C PRO A 183 13.87 12.97 3.73
N ALA A 184 14.89 13.21 2.91
CA ALA A 184 14.73 13.62 1.52
C ALA A 184 13.88 12.65 0.70
N TYR A 185 13.96 11.35 1.02
CA TYR A 185 13.14 10.34 0.36
C TYR A 185 11.63 10.46 0.63
N PHE A 186 11.18 11.34 1.53
CA PHE A 186 9.77 11.69 1.67
C PHE A 186 9.19 12.29 0.37
N ARG A 187 10.01 13.02 -0.41
CA ARG A 187 9.60 13.61 -1.71
C ARG A 187 10.41 13.09 -2.91
N ASP A 188 11.42 12.24 -2.70
CA ASP A 188 12.22 11.66 -3.80
C ASP A 188 12.48 10.15 -3.60
N TYR A 189 11.72 9.34 -4.33
CA TYR A 189 11.75 7.88 -4.24
C TYR A 189 12.86 7.24 -5.08
N ALA A 190 13.74 8.01 -5.73
CA ALA A 190 14.77 7.45 -6.61
C ALA A 190 15.72 6.47 -5.89
N THR A 191 15.93 6.66 -4.59
CA THR A 191 16.81 5.80 -3.78
C THR A 191 16.13 4.61 -3.09
N LEU A 192 14.81 4.45 -3.27
CA LEU A 192 14.02 3.44 -2.57
C LEU A 192 13.82 2.13 -3.37
N ARG A 193 14.51 1.97 -4.50
CA ARG A 193 14.41 0.74 -5.33
C ARG A 193 14.93 -0.47 -4.59
N TRP A 194 14.21 -1.58 -4.70
CA TRP A 194 14.58 -2.87 -4.18
C TRP A 194 15.59 -3.57 -5.10
N SER A 195 16.22 -4.62 -4.60
CA SER A 195 17.24 -5.38 -5.32
C SER A 195 16.75 -6.77 -5.72
N GLY A 196 17.29 -7.31 -6.83
CA GLY A 196 17.15 -8.73 -7.20
C GLY A 196 15.72 -9.27 -7.28
N SER A 197 15.03 -9.05 -8.40
CA SER A 197 13.73 -9.65 -8.72
C SER A 197 13.85 -10.95 -9.51
N ASP A 198 12.80 -11.78 -9.44
CA ASP A 198 12.70 -13.01 -10.24
C ASP A 198 12.25 -12.77 -11.70
N ASN A 199 11.73 -11.57 -12.00
CA ASN A 199 11.13 -11.18 -13.27
C ASN A 199 10.03 -12.15 -13.71
N LEU A 200 9.25 -12.66 -12.76
CA LEU A 200 8.14 -13.55 -12.99
C LEU A 200 6.83 -12.84 -12.70
N LEU A 201 5.88 -12.91 -13.63
CA LEU A 201 4.50 -12.53 -13.37
C LEU A 201 3.74 -13.78 -12.97
N VAL A 202 3.02 -13.71 -11.85
CA VAL A 202 2.15 -14.80 -11.38
C VAL A 202 0.76 -14.23 -11.06
N PRO A 203 -0.34 -14.89 -11.47
CA PRO A 203 -1.69 -14.36 -11.25
C PRO A 203 -2.01 -14.05 -9.78
N ALA A 204 -1.46 -14.82 -8.83
CA ALA A 204 -1.67 -14.59 -7.40
C ALA A 204 -1.05 -13.26 -6.92
N ALA A 205 0.13 -12.88 -7.45
CA ALA A 205 0.77 -11.61 -7.10
C ALA A 205 -0.03 -10.44 -7.68
N VAL A 206 -0.45 -10.55 -8.94
CA VAL A 206 -1.27 -9.53 -9.62
C VAL A 206 -2.62 -9.37 -8.92
N GLY A 207 -3.30 -10.48 -8.60
CA GLY A 207 -4.58 -10.45 -7.90
C GLY A 207 -4.48 -9.89 -6.48
N GLY A 208 -3.43 -10.25 -5.74
CA GLY A 208 -3.18 -9.75 -4.39
C GLY A 208 -3.00 -8.23 -4.36
N ILE A 209 -2.13 -7.68 -5.22
CA ILE A 209 -1.97 -6.22 -5.28
C ILE A 209 -3.22 -5.52 -5.82
N LEU A 210 -3.89 -6.10 -6.82
CA LEU A 210 -5.09 -5.48 -7.40
C LEU A 210 -6.21 -5.37 -6.37
N LEU A 211 -6.39 -6.37 -5.50
CA LEU A 211 -7.32 -6.29 -4.39
C LEU A 211 -6.99 -5.11 -3.46
N LYS A 212 -5.71 -4.94 -3.09
CA LYS A 212 -5.28 -3.80 -2.27
C LYS A 212 -5.50 -2.47 -2.96
N GLU A 213 -5.10 -2.34 -4.22
CA GLU A 213 -5.26 -1.10 -4.97
C GLU A 213 -6.72 -0.68 -5.07
N VAL A 214 -7.64 -1.63 -5.31
CA VAL A 214 -9.08 -1.35 -5.35
C VAL A 214 -9.59 -0.95 -3.98
N MET A 215 -9.25 -1.70 -2.93
CA MET A 215 -9.67 -1.43 -1.55
C MET A 215 -9.23 -0.03 -1.09
N TRP A 216 -7.95 0.30 -1.24
CA TRP A 216 -7.42 1.61 -0.86
C TRP A 216 -7.91 2.74 -1.77
N SER A 217 -8.15 2.46 -3.06
CA SER A 217 -8.80 3.44 -3.93
C SER A 217 -10.23 3.74 -3.47
N GLN A 218 -10.96 2.74 -2.97
CA GLN A 218 -12.31 2.94 -2.43
C GLN A 218 -12.29 3.73 -1.14
N ASP A 219 -11.31 3.49 -0.28
CA ASP A 219 -11.12 4.21 0.96
C ASP A 219 -10.78 5.68 0.68
N PHE A 220 -9.67 5.92 -0.02
CA PHE A 220 -9.19 7.26 -0.35
C PHE A 220 -10.15 8.11 -1.20
N LEU A 221 -10.94 7.47 -2.07
CA LEU A 221 -11.94 8.14 -2.91
C LEU A 221 -13.37 7.96 -2.40
N GLY A 222 -13.54 7.44 -1.17
CA GLY A 222 -14.84 7.13 -0.58
C GLY A 222 -15.62 8.38 -0.19
N GLY A 223 -14.90 9.44 0.17
CA GLY A 223 -15.45 10.73 0.56
C GLY A 223 -15.12 11.87 -0.41
N MET A 224 -15.46 13.06 0.06
CA MET A 224 -15.10 14.34 -0.55
C MET A 224 -14.29 15.14 0.47
N HIS A 225 -13.60 16.19 0.05
CA HIS A 225 -13.02 17.16 0.97
C HIS A 225 -13.30 18.59 0.53
N VAL A 226 -13.27 19.52 1.49
CA VAL A 226 -13.37 20.96 1.24
C VAL A 226 -12.05 21.45 0.66
N ALA A 227 -12.08 22.02 -0.55
CA ALA A 227 -10.88 22.39 -1.30
C ALA A 227 -9.99 23.45 -0.61
N GLU A 228 -10.56 24.26 0.29
CA GLU A 228 -9.82 25.29 1.03
C GLU A 228 -9.15 24.76 2.31
N THR A 229 -9.81 23.84 3.02
CA THR A 229 -9.39 23.40 4.36
C THR A 229 -8.86 21.97 4.39
N ASP A 230 -9.05 21.22 3.30
CA ASP A 230 -8.75 19.79 3.18
C ASP A 230 -9.52 18.90 4.18
N GLU A 231 -10.59 19.43 4.76
CA GLU A 231 -11.45 18.72 5.71
C GLU A 231 -12.37 17.75 4.97
N GLU A 232 -12.34 16.48 5.37
CA GLU A 232 -13.22 15.43 4.86
C GLU A 232 -14.68 15.78 5.09
N VAL A 233 -15.52 15.52 4.09
CA VAL A 233 -16.98 15.63 4.15
C VAL A 233 -17.66 14.51 3.37
N GLU A 234 -18.82 14.12 3.87
CA GLU A 234 -19.67 13.13 3.22
C GLU A 234 -20.17 13.58 1.84
N ALA A 235 -20.13 12.67 0.87
CA ALA A 235 -20.59 12.94 -0.48
C ALA A 235 -22.13 13.08 -0.52
N ALA A 236 -22.63 14.29 -0.75
CA ALA A 236 -24.07 14.55 -0.88
C ALA A 236 -24.64 14.24 -2.29
N SER A 237 -23.78 14.13 -3.31
CA SER A 237 -24.17 13.79 -4.68
C SER A 237 -22.96 13.36 -5.53
N ALA A 238 -23.22 12.64 -6.63
CA ALA A 238 -22.19 12.19 -7.57
C ALA A 238 -21.50 13.31 -8.39
N THR A 239 -21.90 14.57 -8.20
CA THR A 239 -21.35 15.74 -8.91
C THR A 239 -20.91 16.83 -7.93
N MET A 240 -20.71 16.47 -6.65
CA MET A 240 -20.34 17.43 -5.61
C MET A 240 -18.98 18.08 -5.89
N ASP A 241 -18.08 17.36 -6.56
CA ASP A 241 -16.76 17.81 -7.04
C ASP A 241 -16.83 18.93 -8.10
N GLN A 242 -18.01 19.22 -8.63
CA GLN A 242 -18.23 20.22 -9.68
C GLN A 242 -18.69 21.58 -9.14
N ASP A 243 -18.87 21.73 -7.82
CA ASP A 243 -19.38 22.95 -7.20
C ASP A 243 -18.32 24.03 -6.91
N SER A 244 -17.06 23.76 -7.29
CA SER A 244 -15.87 24.59 -7.05
C SER A 244 -15.48 24.75 -5.58
N LYS A 245 -16.14 24.06 -4.65
CA LYS A 245 -15.85 24.08 -3.20
C LYS A 245 -15.32 22.75 -2.71
N HIS A 246 -15.78 21.66 -3.31
CA HIS A 246 -15.39 20.31 -2.91
C HIS A 246 -14.57 19.63 -4.00
N LYS A 247 -13.79 18.65 -3.57
CA LYS A 247 -12.90 17.84 -4.40
C LYS A 247 -13.05 16.37 -4.02
N LEU A 248 -12.82 15.49 -4.98
CA LEU A 248 -12.93 14.04 -4.77
C LEU A 248 -11.79 13.56 -3.86
N GLY A 249 -12.13 12.65 -2.95
CA GLY A 249 -11.22 12.03 -1.99
C GLY A 249 -11.37 12.58 -0.57
N VAL A 250 -10.98 11.80 0.44
CA VAL A 250 -11.10 12.18 1.86
C VAL A 250 -10.14 13.31 2.26
N SER A 251 -9.04 13.46 1.50
CA SER A 251 -8.14 14.60 1.48
C SER A 251 -7.56 14.78 0.08
N ALA A 252 -6.83 15.87 -0.17
CA ALA A 252 -6.10 16.06 -1.42
C ALA A 252 -5.00 15.00 -1.61
N ALA A 253 -4.31 14.62 -0.53
CA ALA A 253 -3.24 13.62 -0.56
C ALA A 253 -3.78 12.22 -0.83
N ASP A 254 -4.83 11.83 -0.10
CA ASP A 254 -5.47 10.53 -0.26
C ASP A 254 -6.15 10.44 -1.61
N GLY A 255 -6.87 11.49 -2.03
CA GLY A 255 -7.45 11.59 -3.35
C GLY A 255 -6.42 11.37 -4.47
N PHE A 256 -5.20 11.91 -4.33
CA PHE A 256 -4.14 11.69 -5.31
C PHE A 256 -3.67 10.23 -5.33
N ASN A 257 -3.45 9.63 -4.15
CA ASN A 257 -3.11 8.22 -4.02
C ASN A 257 -4.21 7.32 -4.61
N GLY A 258 -5.48 7.55 -4.28
CA GLY A 258 -6.61 6.80 -4.81
C GLY A 258 -6.71 6.88 -6.34
N MET A 259 -6.46 8.07 -6.92
CA MET A 259 -6.41 8.23 -8.38
C MET A 259 -5.25 7.46 -9.02
N MET A 260 -4.07 7.47 -8.39
CA MET A 260 -2.90 6.70 -8.86
C MET A 260 -3.14 5.18 -8.81
N LEU A 261 -3.65 4.67 -7.70
CA LEU A 261 -4.00 3.26 -7.51
C LEU A 261 -5.10 2.81 -8.48
N THR A 262 -6.08 3.67 -8.74
CA THR A 262 -7.13 3.42 -9.73
C THR A 262 -6.55 3.33 -11.15
N GLU A 263 -5.65 4.24 -11.53
CA GLU A 263 -4.96 4.20 -12.83
C GLU A 263 -4.14 2.91 -12.99
N GLN A 264 -3.41 2.50 -11.95
CA GLN A 264 -2.66 1.25 -11.92
C GLN A 264 -3.57 0.02 -12.01
N SER A 265 -4.70 0.01 -11.31
CA SER A 265 -5.69 -1.08 -11.34
C SER A 265 -6.28 -1.26 -12.74
N ILE A 266 -6.66 -0.16 -13.38
CA ILE A 266 -7.23 -0.16 -14.73
C ILE A 266 -6.20 -0.69 -15.74
N ASP A 267 -4.94 -0.28 -15.61
CA ASP A 267 -3.85 -0.74 -16.47
C ASP A 267 -3.62 -2.26 -16.33
N LYS A 268 -3.59 -2.77 -15.08
CA LYS A 268 -3.51 -4.22 -14.79
C LYS A 268 -4.65 -4.99 -15.43
N LEU A 269 -5.89 -4.53 -15.25
CA LEU A 269 -7.07 -5.18 -15.81
C LEU A 269 -7.00 -5.22 -17.34
N ALA A 270 -6.56 -4.14 -17.99
CA ALA A 270 -6.38 -4.10 -19.43
C ALA A 270 -5.31 -5.10 -19.91
N ILE A 271 -4.21 -5.24 -19.17
CA ILE A 271 -3.15 -6.22 -19.49
C ILE A 271 -3.63 -7.65 -19.26
N LEU A 272 -4.34 -7.92 -18.16
CA LEU A 272 -4.94 -9.24 -17.90
C LEU A 272 -5.91 -9.62 -19.03
N GLN A 273 -6.83 -8.74 -19.40
CA GLN A 273 -7.83 -9.04 -20.43
C GLN A 273 -7.23 -9.16 -21.83
N GLY A 274 -6.19 -8.37 -22.14
CA GLY A 274 -5.70 -8.20 -23.51
C GLY A 274 -4.36 -8.85 -23.84
N GLN A 275 -3.56 -9.23 -22.85
CA GLN A 275 -2.16 -9.64 -23.06
C GLN A 275 -1.76 -10.92 -22.33
N LEU A 276 -2.28 -11.17 -21.11
CA LEU A 276 -1.85 -12.32 -20.30
C LEU A 276 -2.69 -13.58 -20.47
N GLY A 277 -3.81 -13.54 -21.19
CA GLY A 277 -4.54 -14.76 -21.54
C GLY A 277 -3.71 -15.66 -22.46
N PHE A 278 -3.76 -16.97 -22.23
CA PHE A 278 -3.03 -17.98 -22.99
C PHE A 278 -4.02 -18.97 -23.63
N ASP A 279 -3.89 -19.19 -24.94
CA ASP A 279 -4.79 -20.04 -25.76
C ASP A 279 -4.32 -21.52 -25.87
N GLY A 280 -3.41 -21.93 -24.98
CA GLY A 280 -2.71 -23.22 -25.08
C GLY A 280 -1.42 -23.19 -25.92
N LYS A 281 -1.13 -22.09 -26.64
CA LYS A 281 0.05 -21.95 -27.50
C LYS A 281 0.80 -20.64 -27.30
N THR A 282 0.08 -19.52 -27.22
CA THR A 282 0.62 -18.16 -27.17
C THR A 282 -0.14 -17.28 -26.20
N LEU A 283 0.53 -16.26 -25.68
CA LEU A 283 -0.09 -15.18 -24.91
C LEU A 283 -0.86 -14.22 -25.82
N GLY A 284 -1.78 -13.45 -25.23
CA GLY A 284 -2.61 -12.46 -25.93
C GLY A 284 -4.03 -12.94 -26.25
N ALA A 285 -4.42 -14.12 -25.73
CA ALA A 285 -5.81 -14.56 -25.80
C ALA A 285 -6.71 -13.58 -25.03
N LYS A 286 -7.85 -13.22 -25.62
CA LYS A 286 -8.78 -12.26 -24.99
C LYS A 286 -9.65 -12.99 -23.98
N ILE A 287 -9.48 -12.67 -22.70
CA ILE A 287 -10.34 -13.20 -21.64
C ILE A 287 -11.48 -12.21 -21.42
N THR A 288 -12.72 -12.68 -21.64
CA THR A 288 -13.94 -11.88 -21.51
C THR A 288 -14.99 -12.62 -20.67
N PRO A 289 -16.02 -11.93 -20.15
CA PRO A 289 -17.14 -12.58 -19.47
C PRO A 289 -17.93 -13.57 -20.34
N HIS A 290 -17.68 -13.60 -21.65
CA HIS A 290 -18.31 -14.51 -22.61
C HIS A 290 -17.44 -15.72 -22.97
N TYR A 291 -16.44 -16.04 -22.13
CA TYR A 291 -15.60 -17.22 -22.31
C TYR A 291 -16.44 -18.49 -22.40
N ASP A 292 -16.15 -19.31 -23.42
CA ASP A 292 -16.82 -20.58 -23.68
C ASP A 292 -15.76 -21.69 -23.78
N PRO A 293 -15.59 -22.52 -22.73
CA PRO A 293 -14.57 -23.57 -22.73
C PRO A 293 -14.80 -24.64 -23.81
N ALA A 294 -16.01 -24.74 -24.38
CA ALA A 294 -16.26 -25.64 -25.50
C ALA A 294 -15.60 -25.17 -26.81
N LYS A 295 -15.19 -23.90 -26.90
CA LYS A 295 -14.54 -23.30 -28.08
C LYS A 295 -13.00 -23.29 -28.02
N GLY A 296 -12.41 -23.69 -26.89
CA GLY A 296 -10.98 -23.68 -26.66
C GLY A 296 -10.64 -23.29 -25.23
N ASP A 297 -9.40 -23.60 -24.83
CA ASP A 297 -8.89 -23.24 -23.52
C ASP A 297 -8.24 -21.86 -23.59
N ASP A 298 -8.84 -20.87 -22.92
CA ASP A 298 -8.23 -19.57 -22.64
C ASP A 298 -8.08 -19.46 -21.13
N TYR A 299 -6.84 -19.30 -20.64
CA TYR A 299 -6.58 -19.24 -19.21
C TYR A 299 -5.41 -18.31 -18.88
N PHE A 300 -5.31 -17.93 -17.60
CA PHE A 300 -4.12 -17.24 -17.10
C PHE A 300 -3.05 -18.28 -16.71
N PRO A 301 -1.88 -18.28 -17.36
CA PRO A 301 -0.81 -19.21 -16.99
C PRO A 301 -0.34 -18.92 -15.56
N HIS A 302 0.03 -19.98 -14.84
CA HIS A 302 0.50 -19.85 -13.44
C HIS A 302 1.74 -18.97 -13.30
N GLN A 303 2.56 -18.89 -14.35
CA GLN A 303 3.79 -18.11 -14.35
C GLN A 303 4.15 -17.68 -15.77
N VAL A 304 4.52 -16.41 -15.93
CA VAL A 304 5.06 -15.83 -17.16
C VAL A 304 6.42 -15.23 -16.86
N LYS A 305 7.44 -15.60 -17.64
CA LYS A 305 8.77 -14.97 -17.53
C LYS A 305 8.77 -13.68 -18.34
N VAL A 306 9.15 -12.58 -17.71
CA VAL A 306 9.38 -11.30 -18.38
C VAL A 306 10.81 -11.26 -18.90
N THR A 307 10.95 -10.80 -20.14
CA THR A 307 12.25 -10.53 -20.79
C THR A 307 12.26 -9.04 -21.12
N GLU A 308 13.13 -8.30 -20.45
CA GLU A 308 13.34 -6.86 -20.64
C GLU A 308 14.45 -6.57 -21.66
#